data_AF-A0A9W3H927-F1
#
_entry.id   AF-A0A9W3H927-F1
#
_cell.length_a   1.000
_cell.length_b   1.000
_cell.length_c   1.000
_cell.angle_alpha   90.00
_cell.angle_beta   90.00
_cell.angle_gamma   90.00
#
_symmetry.space_group_name_H-M   'P 1'
#
loop_
_entity.id
_entity.type
_entity.pdbx_description
1 polymer ?
#
loop_
_entity_poly.entity_id
_entity_poly.type
_entity_poly.pdbx_seq_one_letter_code
_entity_poly.pdbx_strand_id
1 'polypeptide(L)'
;MEQSSQSQHLCPHLSSPLALFQKLTFEFNNNHESLDEELHLLILSCRKLFYFKIWAFLDVKFVERILKSQEEGQCALRTLKVRIYTNRCETNEEDRTLREIYRKYRKLIDSELNYFVIAYPMM
;
A
#
# COMPACT_ATOMS: atom_id res chain seq x y z
N MET A 1 58.62 9.90 4.74
CA MET A 1 57.74 8.76 4.41
C MET A 1 56.65 8.73 5.46
N GLU A 2 55.61 9.53 5.22
CA GLU A 2 54.40 9.53 6.02
C GLU A 2 53.46 8.45 5.46
N GLN A 3 52.98 7.56 6.31
CA GLN A 3 51.73 6.86 6.08
C GLN A 3 50.88 7.01 7.34
N SER A 4 50.00 8.01 7.31
CA SER A 4 48.84 8.11 8.18
C SER A 4 47.82 7.06 7.77
N SER A 5 47.53 6.12 8.66
CA SER A 5 46.35 5.27 8.57
C SER A 5 45.10 6.12 8.81
N GLN A 6 44.40 6.48 7.74
CA GLN A 6 43.07 7.08 7.82
C GLN A 6 42.01 5.99 7.98
N SER A 7 41.38 5.99 9.14
CA SER A 7 40.12 5.30 9.42
C SER A 7 39.07 5.69 8.38
N GLN A 8 38.58 4.72 7.62
CA GLN A 8 37.41 4.91 6.76
C GLN A 8 36.18 5.08 7.64
N HIS A 9 35.78 6.33 7.88
CA HIS A 9 34.45 6.64 8.37
C HIS A 9 33.44 6.26 7.28
N LEU A 10 32.74 5.14 7.47
CA LEU A 10 31.54 4.83 6.71
C LEU A 10 30.53 5.97 6.89
N CYS A 11 30.27 6.70 5.82
CA CYS A 11 29.23 7.72 5.76
C CYS A 11 27.84 7.07 5.94
N PRO A 12 26.96 7.58 6.81
CA PRO A 12 25.61 7.04 7.02
C PRO A 12 24.58 7.46 5.96
N HIS A 13 24.99 7.95 4.79
CA HIS A 13 24.10 8.44 3.75
C HIS A 13 23.79 7.38 2.69
N LEU A 14 23.12 6.30 3.11
CA LEU A 14 22.24 5.56 2.20
C LEU A 14 20.82 6.09 2.41
N SER A 15 20.56 7.33 2.01
CA SER A 15 19.20 7.82 1.79
C SER A 15 18.57 6.95 0.70
N SER A 16 17.73 6.02 1.15
CA SER A 16 17.12 4.91 0.40
C SER A 16 16.60 5.27 -1.01
N PRO A 17 16.67 4.35 -2.00
CA PRO A 17 16.05 4.51 -3.32
C PRO A 17 14.53 4.74 -3.30
N LEU A 18 13.87 4.50 -2.15
CA LEU A 18 12.41 4.66 -1.98
C LEU A 18 11.94 6.13 -1.99
N ALA A 19 12.85 7.09 -1.82
CA ALA A 19 12.52 8.53 -1.71
C ALA A 19 11.97 9.16 -3.01
N LEU A 20 11.89 8.41 -4.12
CA LEU A 20 11.47 8.91 -5.42
C LEU A 20 10.12 8.38 -5.92
N PHE A 21 9.55 7.33 -5.32
CA PHE A 21 8.35 6.69 -5.86
C PHE A 21 7.09 7.46 -5.49
N GLN A 22 6.68 8.37 -6.38
CA GLN A 22 5.41 9.09 -6.27
C GLN A 22 4.20 8.25 -6.70
N LYS A 23 4.45 7.20 -7.49
CA LYS A 23 3.45 6.35 -8.11
C LYS A 23 3.90 4.90 -8.10
N LEU A 24 3.09 4.03 -7.54
CA LEU A 24 3.26 2.58 -7.59
C LEU A 24 2.06 1.94 -8.29
N THR A 25 2.35 0.97 -9.16
CA THR A 25 1.34 0.16 -9.84
C THR A 25 1.84 -1.27 -9.90
N PHE A 26 1.07 -2.19 -9.33
CA PHE A 26 1.42 -3.61 -9.24
C PHE A 26 0.30 -4.50 -9.77
N GLU A 27 0.70 -5.68 -10.22
CA GLU A 27 -0.17 -6.80 -10.54
C GLU A 27 0.57 -8.07 -10.12
N PHE A 28 -0.01 -8.83 -9.19
CA PHE A 28 0.60 -10.03 -8.62
C PHE A 28 -0.36 -11.21 -8.69
N ASN A 29 0.18 -12.40 -8.94
CA ASN A 29 -0.49 -13.67 -8.69
C ASN A 29 0.11 -14.31 -7.44
N ASN A 30 -0.28 -13.80 -6.28
CA ASN A 30 0.19 -14.23 -4.97
C ASN A 30 -0.84 -15.11 -4.25
N ASN A 31 -1.58 -15.95 -4.97
CA ASN A 31 -2.59 -16.83 -4.37
C ASN A 31 -2.01 -17.82 -3.32
N HIS A 32 -0.69 -18.00 -3.30
CA HIS A 32 0.04 -18.88 -2.38
C HIS A 32 0.73 -18.15 -1.22
N GLU A 33 0.79 -16.81 -1.24
CA GLU A 33 1.48 -16.02 -0.20
C GLU A 33 0.77 -14.69 0.09
N SER A 34 0.79 -14.29 1.35
CA SER A 34 0.28 -12.98 1.75
C SER A 34 1.31 -11.90 1.45
N LEU A 35 0.90 -10.79 0.83
CA LEU A 35 1.73 -9.60 0.60
C LEU A 35 1.25 -8.39 1.42
N ASP A 36 0.21 -8.61 2.22
CA ASP A 36 -0.54 -7.62 2.96
C ASP A 36 0.33 -6.73 3.86
N GLU A 37 1.30 -7.32 4.57
CA GLU A 37 2.15 -6.62 5.54
C GLU A 37 3.30 -5.88 4.84
N GLU A 38 3.96 -6.54 3.89
CA GLU A 38 5.04 -5.98 3.09
C GLU A 38 4.56 -4.77 2.28
N LEU A 39 3.37 -4.86 1.68
CA LEU A 39 2.77 -3.76 0.92
C LEU A 39 2.37 -2.60 1.84
N HIS A 40 1.84 -2.88 3.04
CA HIS A 40 1.52 -1.83 3.99
C HIS A 40 2.78 -1.10 4.45
N LEU A 41 3.83 -1.83 4.84
CA LEU A 41 5.13 -1.26 5.20
C LEU A 41 5.76 -0.46 4.05
N LEU A 42 5.63 -0.93 2.81
CA LEU A 42 6.09 -0.21 1.62
C LEU A 42 5.38 1.14 1.47
N ILE A 43 4.05 1.17 1.61
CA ILE A 43 3.26 2.41 1.52
C ILE A 43 3.70 3.40 2.61
N LEU A 44 3.87 2.94 3.85
CA LEU A 44 4.31 3.80 4.96
C LEU A 44 5.74 4.32 4.78
N SER A 45 6.61 3.52 4.18
CA SER A 45 8.01 3.89 3.93
C SER A 45 8.14 4.94 2.81
N CYS A 46 7.18 5.01 1.89
CA CYS A 46 7.22 5.92 0.75
C CYS A 46 6.53 7.26 1.05
N ARG A 47 7.21 8.16 1.78
CA ARG A 47 6.66 9.47 2.19
C ARG A 47 6.14 10.37 1.06
N LYS A 48 6.59 10.17 -0.17
CA LYS A 48 6.17 10.94 -1.36
C LYS A 48 5.19 10.18 -2.26
N LEU A 49 4.68 9.03 -1.82
CA LEU A 49 3.74 8.23 -2.60
C LEU A 49 2.37 8.87 -2.60
N PHE A 50 1.93 9.33 -3.77
CA PHE A 50 0.61 9.94 -3.96
C PHE A 50 -0.35 9.02 -4.71
N TYR A 51 0.16 8.01 -5.43
CA TYR A 51 -0.65 7.11 -6.23
C TYR A 51 -0.28 5.66 -5.95
N PHE A 52 -1.25 4.86 -5.55
CA PHE A 52 -1.12 3.42 -5.39
C PHE A 52 -2.22 2.70 -6.16
N LYS A 53 -1.82 1.80 -7.06
CA LYS A 53 -2.72 0.87 -7.75
C LYS A 53 -2.20 -0.55 -7.62
N ILE A 54 -3.04 -1.49 -7.27
CA ILE A 54 -2.65 -2.91 -7.18
C ILE A 54 -3.79 -3.83 -7.58
N TRP A 55 -3.43 -4.92 -8.24
CA TRP A 55 -4.28 -6.09 -8.44
C TRP A 55 -3.56 -7.31 -7.86
N ALA A 56 -4.12 -7.95 -6.83
CA ALA A 56 -3.44 -9.00 -6.08
C ALA A 56 -4.44 -9.77 -5.20
N PHE A 57 -4.05 -10.96 -4.73
CA PHE A 57 -4.77 -11.67 -3.67
C PHE A 57 -4.48 -10.98 -2.34
N LEU A 58 -5.48 -10.35 -1.74
CA LEU A 58 -5.31 -9.52 -0.54
C LEU A 58 -6.49 -9.74 0.41
N ASP A 59 -6.27 -9.58 1.72
CA ASP A 59 -7.38 -9.49 2.65
C ASP A 59 -8.09 -8.13 2.49
N VAL A 60 -9.42 -8.09 2.59
CA VAL A 60 -10.19 -6.83 2.52
C VAL A 60 -9.76 -5.82 3.59
N LYS A 61 -9.30 -6.30 4.75
CA LYS A 61 -8.74 -5.47 5.83
C LYS A 61 -7.44 -4.77 5.45
N PHE A 62 -6.75 -5.19 4.39
CA PHE A 62 -5.65 -4.41 3.81
C PHE A 62 -6.07 -2.97 3.48
N VAL A 63 -7.25 -2.81 2.88
CA VAL A 63 -7.77 -1.50 2.48
C VAL A 63 -8.10 -0.65 3.71
N GLU A 64 -8.71 -1.26 4.73
CA GLU A 64 -8.97 -0.59 6.00
C GLU A 64 -7.66 -0.11 6.66
N ARG A 65 -6.60 -0.92 6.64
CA ARG A 65 -5.29 -0.53 7.19
C ARG A 65 -4.70 0.67 6.46
N ILE A 66 -4.79 0.72 5.13
CA ILE A 66 -4.33 1.89 4.36
C ILE A 66 -5.13 3.13 4.74
N LEU A 67 -6.46 3.04 4.78
CA LEU A 67 -7.33 4.17 5.09
C LEU A 67 -7.10 4.69 6.51
N LYS A 68 -6.90 3.79 7.48
CA LYS A 68 -6.51 4.16 8.85
C LYS A 68 -5.17 4.90 8.86
N SER A 69 -4.16 4.38 8.19
CA SER A 69 -2.85 5.05 8.10
C SER A 69 -2.92 6.42 7.43
N GLN A 70 -3.78 6.58 6.41
CA GLN A 70 -4.03 7.88 5.78
C GLN A 70 -4.71 8.84 6.77
N GLU A 71 -5.76 8.40 7.48
CA GLU A 71 -6.47 9.20 8.49
C GLU A 71 -5.55 9.64 9.63
N GLU A 72 -4.61 8.78 10.03
CA GLU A 72 -3.59 9.08 11.04
C GLU A 72 -2.41 9.91 10.49
N GLY A 73 -2.41 10.27 9.21
CA GLY A 73 -1.35 11.07 8.56
C GLY A 73 -0.03 10.34 8.35
N GLN A 74 -0.03 9.01 8.40
CA GLN A 74 1.16 8.16 8.22
C GLN A 74 1.52 7.97 6.74
N CYS A 75 0.56 8.14 5.83
CA CYS A 75 0.78 8.19 4.40
C CYS A 75 -0.04 9.34 3.77
N ALA A 76 0.28 9.70 2.52
CA ALA A 76 -0.29 10.86 1.85
C ALA A 76 -0.80 10.52 0.44
N LEU A 77 -1.54 9.41 0.32
CA LEU A 77 -2.13 9.01 -0.95
C LEU A 77 -3.18 10.02 -1.39
N ARG A 78 -3.24 10.26 -2.70
CA ARG A 78 -4.32 10.97 -3.41
C ARG A 78 -5.11 10.04 -4.32
N THR A 79 -4.55 8.88 -4.63
CA THR A 79 -5.21 7.85 -5.44
C THR A 79 -4.93 6.48 -4.85
N LEU A 80 -6.00 5.75 -4.58
CA LEU A 80 -5.98 4.39 -4.07
C LEU A 80 -6.88 3.52 -4.96
N LYS A 81 -6.27 2.64 -5.74
CA LYS A 81 -6.99 1.73 -6.65
C LYS A 81 -6.62 0.28 -6.37
N VAL A 82 -7.53 -0.50 -5.78
CA VAL A 82 -7.25 -1.89 -5.37
C VAL A 82 -8.25 -2.82 -6.06
N ARG A 83 -7.76 -3.84 -6.78
CA ARG A 83 -8.59 -5.00 -7.14
C ARG A 83 -8.12 -6.17 -6.30
N ILE A 84 -9.02 -6.67 -5.46
CA ILE A 84 -8.74 -7.74 -4.52
C ILE A 84 -9.14 -9.04 -5.20
N TYR A 85 -8.19 -9.93 -5.45
CA TYR A 85 -8.46 -11.28 -5.89
C TYR A 85 -8.81 -12.16 -4.70
N THR A 86 -9.80 -13.03 -4.90
CA THR A 86 -10.19 -14.05 -3.93
C THR A 86 -10.30 -15.40 -4.63
N ASN A 87 -9.92 -16.47 -3.94
CA ASN A 87 -10.08 -17.85 -4.41
C ASN A 87 -11.53 -18.35 -4.25
N ARG A 88 -12.46 -17.48 -3.83
CA ARG A 88 -13.88 -17.79 -3.68
C ARG A 88 -14.62 -17.58 -4.99
N CYS A 89 -15.66 -18.37 -5.22
CA CYS A 89 -16.51 -18.25 -6.42
C CYS A 89 -17.34 -16.96 -6.44
N GLU A 90 -17.59 -16.35 -5.28
CA GLU A 90 -18.38 -15.13 -5.11
C GLU A 90 -17.64 -14.12 -4.22
N THR A 91 -17.97 -12.84 -4.37
CA THR A 91 -17.37 -11.72 -3.62
C THR A 91 -18.32 -11.10 -2.59
N ASN A 92 -19.43 -11.76 -2.28
CA ASN A 92 -20.52 -11.19 -1.48
C ASN A 92 -20.09 -10.74 -0.08
N GLU A 93 -19.19 -11.48 0.57
CA GLU A 93 -18.64 -11.14 1.89
C GLU A 93 -17.65 -9.98 1.81
N GLU A 94 -16.77 -10.03 0.81
CA GLU A 94 -15.77 -9.00 0.53
C GLU A 94 -16.45 -7.68 0.20
N ASP A 95 -17.45 -7.70 -0.68
CA ASP A 95 -18.22 -6.53 -1.09
C ASP A 95 -19.01 -5.92 0.08
N ARG A 96 -19.53 -6.74 0.99
CA ARG A 96 -20.18 -6.27 2.22
C ARG A 96 -19.19 -5.54 3.11
N THR A 97 -18.03 -6.16 3.33
CA THR A 97 -16.96 -5.60 4.18
C THR A 97 -16.41 -4.31 3.58
N LEU A 98 -16.20 -4.25 2.26
CA LEU A 98 -15.79 -3.04 1.54
C LEU A 98 -16.82 -1.92 1.66
N ARG A 99 -18.12 -2.23 1.62
CA ARG A 99 -19.18 -1.24 1.86
C ARG A 99 -19.15 -0.67 3.28
N GLU A 100 -18.87 -1.50 4.28
CA GLU A 100 -18.74 -1.07 5.67
C GLU A 100 -17.50 -0.18 5.86
N ILE A 101 -16.36 -0.57 5.29
CA ILE A 101 -15.13 0.22 5.29
C ILE A 101 -15.37 1.58 4.60
N TYR A 102 -15.99 1.59 3.41
CA TYR A 102 -16.30 2.83 2.71
C TYR A 102 -17.19 3.76 3.57
N ARG A 103 -18.21 3.22 4.25
CA ARG A 103 -19.08 4.00 5.15
C ARG A 103 -18.29 4.59 6.32
N LYS A 104 -17.39 3.81 6.92
CA LYS A 104 -16.55 4.23 8.04
C LYS A 104 -15.62 5.39 7.66
N TYR A 105 -14.94 5.29 6.52
CA TYR A 105 -13.97 6.29 6.04
C TYR A 105 -14.52 7.27 5.01
N ARG A 106 -15.85 7.37 4.89
CA ARG A 106 -16.52 8.12 3.81
C ARG A 106 -16.02 9.56 3.70
N LYS A 107 -15.86 10.25 4.83
CA LYS A 107 -15.40 11.64 4.85
C LYS A 107 -14.04 11.78 4.18
N LEU A 108 -13.06 10.98 4.62
CA LEU A 108 -11.71 10.95 4.05
C LEU A 108 -11.73 10.59 2.55
N ILE A 109 -12.47 9.55 2.19
CA ILE A 109 -12.54 9.07 0.81
C ILE A 109 -13.12 10.14 -0.11
N ASP A 110 -14.27 10.72 0.26
CA ASP A 110 -14.98 11.68 -0.58
C ASP A 110 -14.24 13.03 -0.69
N SER A 111 -13.40 13.40 0.29
CA SER A 111 -12.68 14.68 0.31
C SER A 111 -11.26 14.64 -0.27
N GLU A 112 -10.53 13.53 -0.09
CA GLU A 112 -9.07 13.51 -0.31
C GLU A 112 -8.60 12.45 -1.31
N LEU A 113 -9.41 11.42 -1.59
CA LEU A 113 -8.96 10.25 -2.34
C LEU A 113 -9.73 10.04 -3.65
N ASN A 114 -8.98 9.87 -4.74
CA ASN A 114 -9.47 9.14 -5.90
C ASN A 114 -9.48 7.64 -5.57
N TYR A 115 -10.57 7.18 -4.96
CA TYR A 115 -10.73 5.83 -4.42
C TYR A 115 -11.47 4.91 -5.39
N PHE A 116 -10.91 3.74 -5.66
CA PHE A 116 -11.59 2.67 -6.39
C PHE A 116 -11.15 1.31 -5.85
N VAL A 117 -12.04 0.62 -5.14
CA VAL A 117 -11.75 -0.70 -4.56
C VAL A 117 -12.87 -1.66 -4.85
N ILE A 118 -12.52 -2.86 -5.29
CA ILE A 118 -13.47 -3.90 -5.70
C ILE A 118 -12.84 -5.28 -5.51
N ALA A 119 -13.65 -6.27 -5.14
CA ALA A 119 -13.23 -7.66 -5.12
C ALA A 119 -13.54 -8.35 -6.46
N TYR A 120 -12.71 -9.31 -6.85
CA TYR A 120 -12.84 -10.10 -8.06
C TYR A 120 -12.60 -11.58 -7.72
N PRO A 121 -13.52 -12.49 -8.11
CA PRO A 121 -13.27 -13.92 -7.99
C PRO A 121 -12.23 -14.33 -9.04
N MET A 122 -11.18 -15.02 -8.61
CA MET A 122 -10.17 -15.65 -9.46
C MET A 122 -10.23 -17.16 -9.17
N MET A 123 -10.71 -17.92 -10.15
CA MET A 123 -10.77 -19.40 -10.12
C MET A 123 -9.53 -20.01 -10.75
#